data_AF-A0A832GYC3-F1
#
_entry.id   AF-A0A832GYC3-F1
#
_cell.length_a   1.000
_cell.length_b   1.000
_cell.length_c   1.000
_cell.angle_alpha   90.00
_cell.angle_beta   90.00
_cell.angle_gamma   90.00
#
_symmetry.space_group_name_H-M   'P 1'
#
loop_
_entity.id
_entity.type
_entity.pdbx_description
1 polymer ?
#
loop_
_entity_poly.entity_id
_entity_poly.type
_entity_poly.pdbx_seq_one_letter_code
_entity_poly.pdbx_strand_id
1 'polypeptide(L)'
;MPLPKPPWLDPERVREAGREARRIVREALEGLRSDELSAAILDLYREIPRESWLARGVARVLLGTVVRKGEGTWLVYGVPELGDWHGYYIVSLERGKYRCSCYSSKWGWRRASRICTHVAAVMLSRRAERLG
;
A
#
# COMPACT_ATOMS: atom_id res chain seq x y z
N MET A 1 19.08 18.08 18.50
CA MET A 1 19.16 17.28 17.25
C MET A 1 17.81 17.34 16.55
N PRO A 2 17.73 17.63 15.25
CA PRO A 2 16.48 17.48 14.51
C PRO A 2 16.06 16.00 14.50
N LEU A 3 14.76 15.73 14.62
CA LEU A 3 14.22 14.38 14.51
C LEU A 3 14.49 13.82 13.11
N PRO A 4 14.82 12.52 12.98
CA PRO A 4 14.98 11.90 11.67
C PRO A 4 13.68 12.04 10.87
N LYS A 5 13.83 12.40 9.59
CA LYS A 5 12.71 12.51 8.66
C LYS A 5 12.03 11.13 8.56
N PRO A 6 10.68 11.06 8.59
CA PRO A 6 9.98 9.81 8.35
C PRO A 6 10.42 9.16 7.03
N PRO A 7 10.56 7.82 6.94
CA PRO A 7 11.08 7.14 5.74
C PRO A 7 10.33 7.49 4.45
N TRP A 8 9.02 7.69 4.54
CA TRP A 8 8.16 8.04 3.40
C TRP A 8 8.25 9.48 2.94
N LEU A 9 9.06 10.32 3.59
CA LEU A 9 9.39 11.66 3.12
C LEU A 9 10.85 11.74 2.67
N ASP A 10 11.65 10.68 2.77
CA ASP A 10 13.02 10.64 2.26
C ASP A 10 13.03 10.08 0.82
N PRO A 11 13.36 10.88 -0.21
CA PRO A 11 13.32 10.44 -1.60
C PRO A 11 14.21 9.23 -1.90
N GLU A 12 15.33 9.07 -1.20
CA GLU A 12 16.23 7.93 -1.40
C GLU A 12 15.60 6.65 -0.86
N ARG A 13 15.07 6.70 0.36
CA ARG A 13 14.32 5.60 0.97
C ARG A 13 13.10 5.21 0.14
N VAL A 14 12.38 6.18 -0.41
CA VAL A 14 11.23 5.90 -1.28
C VAL A 14 11.67 5.19 -2.57
N ARG A 15 12.80 5.60 -3.19
CA ARG A 15 13.35 4.92 -4.36
C ARG A 15 13.81 3.50 -4.04
N GLU A 16 14.49 3.30 -2.91
CA GLU A 16 14.90 1.99 -2.41
C GLU A 16 13.70 1.07 -2.20
N ALA A 17 12.71 1.53 -1.43
CA ALA A 17 11.48 0.79 -1.19
C ALA A 17 10.74 0.47 -2.50
N GLY A 18 10.76 1.38 -3.47
CA GLY A 18 10.18 1.13 -4.79
C GLY A 18 10.91 0.06 -5.61
N ARG A 19 12.24 0.00 -5.56
CA ARG A 19 13.01 -1.08 -6.22
C ARG A 19 12.77 -2.41 -5.53
N GLU A 20 12.86 -2.40 -4.21
CA GLU A 20 12.68 -3.59 -3.39
C GLU A 20 11.27 -4.17 -3.54
N ALA A 21 10.24 -3.33 -3.52
CA ALA A 21 8.87 -3.78 -3.72
C ALA A 21 8.63 -4.46 -5.07
N ARG A 22 9.25 -3.95 -6.16
CA ARG A 22 9.17 -4.62 -7.48
C ARG A 22 9.86 -5.98 -7.47
N ARG A 23 10.99 -6.09 -6.77
CA ARG A 23 11.70 -7.35 -6.60
C ARG A 23 10.85 -8.35 -5.83
N ILE A 24 10.30 -7.96 -4.68
CA ILE A 24 9.43 -8.81 -3.85
C ILE A 24 8.23 -9.30 -4.63
N VAL A 25 7.52 -8.42 -5.35
CA VAL A 25 6.35 -8.81 -6.15
C VAL A 25 6.73 -9.83 -7.21
N ARG A 26 7.83 -9.60 -7.95
CA ARG A 26 8.29 -10.55 -8.96
C ARG A 26 8.65 -11.91 -8.34
N GLU A 27 9.46 -11.92 -7.29
CA GLU A 27 9.87 -13.16 -6.61
C GLU A 27 8.67 -13.94 -6.05
N ALA A 28 7.65 -13.25 -5.52
CA ALA A 28 6.43 -13.87 -5.06
C ALA A 28 5.64 -14.53 -6.21
N LEU A 29 5.52 -13.84 -7.36
CA LEU A 29 4.80 -14.36 -8.53
C LEU A 29 5.53 -15.51 -9.23
N GLU A 30 6.87 -15.52 -9.17
CA GLU A 30 7.71 -16.59 -9.70
C GLU A 30 7.85 -17.78 -8.74
N GLY A 31 7.29 -17.68 -7.52
CA GLY A 31 7.40 -18.72 -6.49
C GLY A 31 8.78 -18.84 -5.84
N LEU A 32 9.65 -17.84 -6.03
CA LEU A 32 11.00 -17.78 -5.48
C LEU A 32 11.04 -17.30 -4.01
N ARG A 33 9.92 -16.78 -3.50
CA ARG A 33 9.77 -16.27 -2.14
C ARG A 33 8.48 -16.79 -1.51
N SER A 34 8.57 -17.35 -0.30
CA SER A 34 7.45 -17.93 0.42
C SER A 34 7.35 -17.42 1.87
N ASP A 35 6.82 -16.22 2.06
CA ASP A 35 6.50 -15.63 3.37
C ASP A 35 5.06 -15.06 3.41
N GLU A 36 4.65 -14.48 4.54
CA GLU A 36 3.28 -13.95 4.71
C GLU A 36 2.96 -12.84 3.70
N LEU A 37 3.96 -12.03 3.35
CA LEU A 37 3.81 -10.97 2.36
C LEU A 37 3.64 -11.56 0.95
N SER A 38 4.41 -12.59 0.57
CA SER A 38 4.22 -13.32 -0.68
C SER A 38 2.83 -13.94 -0.78
N ALA A 39 2.33 -14.57 0.29
CA ALA A 39 0.97 -15.12 0.32
C ALA A 39 -0.08 -14.02 0.12
N ALA A 40 0.06 -12.88 0.82
CA ALA A 40 -0.81 -11.72 0.65
C ALA A 40 -0.76 -11.13 -0.78
N ILE A 41 0.43 -11.09 -1.40
CA ILE A 41 0.63 -10.65 -2.78
C ILE A 41 -0.09 -11.60 -3.75
N LEU A 42 0.11 -12.91 -3.61
CA LEU A 42 -0.48 -13.94 -4.47
C LEU A 42 -2.00 -13.91 -4.40
N ASP A 43 -2.58 -13.85 -3.19
CA ASP A 43 -4.02 -13.75 -3.00
C ASP A 43 -4.60 -12.51 -3.68
N LEU A 44 -3.97 -11.34 -3.48
CA LEU A 44 -4.39 -10.11 -4.12
C LEU A 44 -4.21 -10.11 -5.63
N TYR A 45 -3.16 -10.75 -6.14
CA TYR A 45 -2.91 -10.85 -7.57
C TYR A 45 -3.99 -11.68 -8.28
N ARG A 46 -4.49 -12.75 -7.64
CA ARG A 46 -5.62 -13.53 -8.16
C ARG A 46 -6.90 -12.70 -8.30
N GLU A 47 -7.13 -11.76 -7.39
CA GLU A 47 -8.28 -10.85 -7.43
C GLU A 47 -8.06 -9.65 -8.39
N ILE A 48 -6.84 -9.09 -8.40
CA ILE A 48 -6.46 -7.85 -9.08
C ILE A 48 -5.07 -8.04 -9.72
N PRO A 49 -4.98 -8.55 -10.95
CA PRO A 49 -3.72 -8.90 -11.60
C PRO A 49 -3.00 -7.66 -12.15
N ARG A 50 -2.46 -6.82 -11.25
CA ARG A 50 -1.78 -5.55 -11.58
C ARG A 50 -0.48 -5.42 -10.78
N GLU A 51 0.63 -5.87 -11.35
CA GLU A 51 1.94 -5.86 -10.69
C GLU A 51 2.40 -4.47 -10.24
N SER A 52 2.26 -3.45 -11.10
CA SER A 52 2.67 -2.08 -10.74
C SER A 52 1.85 -1.49 -9.59
N TRP A 53 0.59 -1.91 -9.46
CA TRP A 53 -0.29 -1.54 -8.34
C TRP A 53 0.12 -2.26 -7.05
N LEU A 54 0.41 -3.55 -7.14
CA LEU A 54 0.94 -4.35 -6.02
C LEU A 54 2.28 -3.81 -5.54
N ALA A 55 3.25 -3.58 -6.45
CA ALA A 55 4.56 -3.06 -6.10
C ALA A 55 4.47 -1.69 -5.41
N ARG A 56 3.56 -0.82 -5.84
CA ARG A 56 3.31 0.46 -5.15
C ARG A 56 2.63 0.28 -3.79
N GLY A 57 1.78 -0.73 -3.63
CA GLY A 57 1.20 -1.13 -2.33
C GLY A 57 2.27 -1.67 -1.37
N VAL A 58 3.12 -2.58 -1.84
CA VAL A 58 4.24 -3.15 -1.08
C VAL A 58 5.24 -2.06 -0.68
N ALA A 59 5.60 -1.14 -1.58
CA ALA A 59 6.48 -0.02 -1.24
C ALA A 59 5.93 0.82 -0.08
N ARG A 60 4.62 1.04 -0.03
CA ARG A 60 3.95 1.76 1.08
C ARG A 60 3.99 0.98 2.40
N VAL A 61 3.90 -0.35 2.34
CA VAL A 61 4.07 -1.23 3.51
C VAL A 61 5.51 -1.19 4.02
N LEU A 62 6.50 -1.32 3.14
CA LEU A 62 7.93 -1.23 3.49
C LEU A 62 8.29 0.13 4.09
N LEU A 63 7.67 1.20 3.60
CA LEU A 63 7.85 2.55 4.14
C LEU A 63 7.12 2.77 5.48
N GLY A 64 6.33 1.82 5.98
CA GLY A 64 5.61 1.97 7.25
C GLY A 64 4.50 3.01 7.21
N THR A 65 3.90 3.26 6.04
CA THR A 65 2.91 4.33 5.89
C THR A 65 1.52 3.99 6.44
N VAL A 66 1.24 2.72 6.71
CA VAL A 66 -0.09 2.22 7.14
C VAL A 66 -0.15 2.13 8.66
N VAL A 67 -1.11 2.82 9.26
CA VAL A 67 -1.35 2.81 10.72
C VAL A 67 -2.81 2.49 10.98
N ARG A 68 -3.08 1.39 11.71
CA ARG A 68 -4.44 1.06 12.16
C ARG A 68 -4.90 2.08 13.22
N LYS A 69 -6.10 2.64 13.06
CA LYS A 69 -6.68 3.63 13.98
C LYS A 69 -7.93 3.15 14.71
N GLY A 70 -8.45 1.99 14.35
CA GLY A 70 -9.60 1.38 14.99
C GLY A 70 -10.05 0.12 14.25
N GLU A 71 -11.25 -0.34 14.55
CA GLU A 71 -11.88 -1.40 13.79
C GLU A 71 -12.21 -0.91 12.36
N GLY A 72 -11.73 -1.64 11.37
CA GLY A 72 -12.01 -1.33 9.97
C GLY A 72 -11.46 0.01 9.47
N THR A 73 -10.56 0.70 10.18
CA THR A 73 -10.05 2.02 9.77
C THR A 73 -8.54 2.13 9.88
N TRP A 74 -7.92 2.65 8.82
CA TRP A 74 -6.49 2.87 8.70
C TRP A 74 -6.19 4.29 8.24
N LEU A 75 -5.14 4.88 8.80
CA LEU A 75 -4.48 6.07 8.27
C LEU A 75 -3.32 5.62 7.39
N VAL A 76 -3.22 6.18 6.20
CA VAL A 76 -2.12 5.92 5.26
C VAL A 76 -1.40 7.23 4.98
N TYR A 77 -0.15 7.36 5.44
CA TYR A 77 0.64 8.57 5.18
C TYR A 77 0.91 8.75 3.69
N GLY A 78 0.87 10.01 3.27
CA GLY A 78 1.11 10.42 1.89
C GLY A 78 2.59 10.37 1.54
N VAL A 79 2.89 9.88 0.34
CA VAL A 79 4.24 9.81 -0.24
C VAL A 79 4.29 10.65 -1.51
N PRO A 80 4.80 11.89 -1.47
CA PRO A 80 4.84 12.80 -2.62
C PRO A 80 5.52 12.18 -3.85
N GLU A 81 6.60 11.42 -3.64
CA GLU A 81 7.37 10.72 -4.69
C GLU A 81 6.57 9.59 -5.34
N LEU A 82 5.49 9.11 -4.70
CA LEU A 82 4.52 8.21 -5.30
C LEU A 82 3.33 8.95 -5.91
N GLY A 83 3.30 10.29 -5.91
CA GLY A 83 2.26 11.11 -6.50
C GLY A 83 1.08 11.44 -5.57
N ASP A 84 1.30 11.36 -4.25
CA ASP A 84 0.31 11.79 -3.27
C ASP A 84 0.32 13.30 -3.06
N TRP A 85 -0.87 13.91 -3.07
CA TRP A 85 -1.05 15.35 -2.87
C TRP A 85 -1.28 15.73 -1.40
N HIS A 86 -1.88 14.83 -0.63
CA HIS A 86 -2.20 15.04 0.78
C HIS A 86 -1.22 14.29 1.68
N GLY A 87 -0.93 14.84 2.87
CA GLY A 87 0.00 14.25 3.84
C GLY A 87 -0.50 12.95 4.47
N TYR A 88 -1.80 12.66 4.40
CA TYR A 88 -2.36 11.37 4.77
C TYR A 88 -3.70 11.12 4.07
N TYR A 89 -4.13 9.87 4.10
CA TYR A 89 -5.41 9.39 3.60
C TYR A 89 -6.05 8.48 4.63
N ILE A 90 -7.38 8.46 4.65
CA ILE A 90 -8.15 7.54 5.49
C ILE A 90 -8.66 6.43 4.59
N VAL A 91 -8.45 5.19 5.02
CA VAL A 91 -9.02 4.00 4.39
C VAL A 91 -9.95 3.34 5.41
N SER A 92 -11.21 3.13 5.03
CA SER A 92 -12.20 2.42 5.83
C SER A 92 -12.65 1.13 5.13
N LEU A 93 -13.00 0.11 5.91
CA LEU A 93 -13.69 -1.09 5.47
C LEU A 93 -15.13 -1.03 5.98
N GLU A 94 -16.07 -0.73 5.08
CA GLU A 94 -17.49 -0.59 5.41
C GLU A 94 -18.28 -1.64 4.63
N ARG A 95 -19.01 -2.52 5.33
CA ARG A 95 -19.86 -3.56 4.71
C ARG A 95 -19.09 -4.39 3.66
N GLY A 96 -17.85 -4.77 3.98
CA GLY A 96 -16.98 -5.55 3.10
C GLY A 96 -16.32 -4.77 1.96
N LYS A 97 -16.55 -3.46 1.85
CA LYS A 97 -15.99 -2.62 0.78
C LYS A 97 -14.99 -1.62 1.33
N TYR A 98 -13.83 -1.52 0.68
CA TYR A 98 -12.84 -0.51 1.01
C TYR A 98 -13.20 0.85 0.40
N ARG A 99 -13.14 1.91 1.21
CA ARG A 99 -13.21 3.30 0.76
C ARG A 99 -11.93 4.01 1.14
N CYS A 100 -11.46 4.89 0.27
CA CYS A 100 -10.32 5.75 0.54
C CYS A 100 -10.72 7.20 0.36
N SER A 101 -10.27 8.08 1.26
CA SER A 101 -10.47 9.53 1.15
C SER A 101 -9.85 10.12 -0.11
N CYS A 102 -8.90 9.44 -0.77
CA CYS A 102 -8.36 9.92 -2.05
C CYS A 102 -9.44 9.96 -3.16
N TYR A 103 -10.52 9.19 -3.03
CA TYR A 103 -11.62 9.12 -4.00
C TYR A 103 -12.53 10.34 -4.02
N SER A 104 -12.43 11.29 -3.08
CA SER A 104 -13.28 12.50 -3.07
C SER A 104 -12.67 13.69 -3.82
N SER A 105 -11.46 13.55 -4.36
CA SER A 105 -10.78 14.61 -5.16
C SER A 105 -11.34 14.70 -6.60
N LYS A 106 -11.01 15.78 -7.33
CA LYS A 106 -11.49 16.13 -8.71
C LYS A 106 -11.39 15.01 -9.77
N TRP A 107 -10.69 13.90 -9.48
CA TRP A 107 -10.49 12.71 -10.33
C TRP A 107 -10.93 11.39 -9.66
N GLY A 108 -11.71 11.48 -8.58
CA GLY A 108 -12.06 10.42 -7.66
C GLY A 108 -12.75 9.20 -8.26
N TRP A 109 -13.68 9.43 -9.20
CA TRP A 109 -14.44 8.39 -9.89
C TRP A 109 -13.54 7.43 -10.71
N ARG A 110 -12.50 7.93 -11.40
CA ARG A 110 -11.54 7.09 -12.15
C ARG A 110 -10.61 6.27 -11.25
N ARG A 111 -10.40 6.68 -9.99
CA ARG A 111 -9.59 5.95 -9.01
C ARG A 111 -10.42 4.94 -8.21
N ALA A 112 -11.68 5.25 -7.93
CA ALA A 112 -12.63 4.30 -7.34
C ALA A 112 -12.81 3.05 -8.23
N SER A 113 -12.85 3.22 -9.56
CA SER A 113 -12.96 2.11 -10.52
C SER A 113 -11.69 1.25 -10.64
N ARG A 114 -10.54 1.69 -10.09
CA ARG A 114 -9.26 1.00 -10.20
C ARG A 114 -8.69 0.49 -8.89
N ILE A 115 -9.29 0.87 -7.75
CA ILE A 115 -8.77 0.67 -6.38
C ILE A 115 -7.41 1.37 -6.23
N CYS A 116 -7.27 2.35 -5.32
CA CYS A 116 -6.00 3.07 -5.20
C CYS A 116 -4.91 2.25 -4.50
N THR A 117 -3.65 2.70 -4.64
CA THR A 117 -2.52 2.07 -3.94
C THR A 117 -2.55 2.25 -2.42
N HIS A 118 -3.33 3.20 -1.89
CA HIS A 118 -3.58 3.29 -0.44
C HIS A 118 -4.40 2.10 0.05
N VAL A 119 -5.45 1.73 -0.69
CA VAL A 119 -6.24 0.53 -0.39
C VAL A 119 -5.39 -0.73 -0.58
N ALA A 120 -4.54 -0.78 -1.62
CA ALA A 120 -3.58 -1.87 -1.81
C ALA A 120 -2.72 -2.11 -0.57
N ALA A 121 -2.12 -1.03 -0.04
CA ALA A 121 -1.25 -1.10 1.12
C ALA A 121 -1.98 -1.63 2.37
N VAL A 122 -3.22 -1.19 2.60
CA VAL A 122 -4.06 -1.70 3.70
C VAL A 122 -4.41 -3.17 3.47
N MET A 123 -4.81 -3.55 2.27
CA MET A 123 -5.14 -4.94 1.94
C MET A 123 -3.95 -5.88 2.13
N LEU A 124 -2.73 -5.43 1.81
CA LEU A 124 -1.48 -6.16 2.02
C LEU A 124 -1.13 -6.28 3.50
N SER A 125 -1.06 -5.15 4.23
CA SER A 125 -0.74 -5.15 5.67
C SER A 125 -1.70 -6.03 6.47
N ARG A 126 -3.01 -5.95 6.19
CA ARG A 126 -4.01 -6.81 6.86
C ARG A 126 -3.85 -8.30 6.58
N ARG A 127 -3.44 -8.68 5.37
CA ARG A 127 -3.29 -10.10 4.99
C ARG A 127 -1.98 -10.65 5.57
N ALA A 128 -0.91 -9.87 5.56
CA ALA A 128 0.35 -10.24 6.19
C ALA A 128 0.22 -10.39 7.72
N GLU A 129 -0.48 -9.47 8.39
CA GLU A 129 -0.75 -9.54 9.85
C GLU A 129 -1.65 -10.72 10.28
N ARG A 130 -2.36 -11.37 9.34
CA ARG A 130 -3.22 -12.53 9.65
C ARG A 130 -2.49 -13.87 9.57
N LEU A 131 -1.29 -13.86 8.99
CA LEU A 131 -0.52 -15.07 8.68
C LEU A 131 0.69 -15.25 9.62
N GLY A 132 0.99 -14.26 10.46
CA GLY A 132 1.95 -14.34 11.58
C GLY A 132 1.25 -14.24 12.93
#